data_AF-A0A819JU34-F1
#
_entry.id   AF-A0A819JU34-F1
#
_cell.length_a   1.000
_cell.length_b   1.000
_cell.length_c   1.000
_cell.angle_alpha   90.00
_cell.angle_beta   90.00
_cell.angle_gamma   90.00
#
_symmetry.space_group_name_H-M   'P 1'
#
loop_
_entity.id
_entity.type
_entity.pdbx_description
1 polymer ?
#
loop_
_entity_poly.entity_id
_entity_poly.type
_entity_poly.pdbx_seq_one_letter_code
_entity_poly.pdbx_strand_id
1 'polypeptide(L)'
;MWNYRGLELSNGMLCVPISHPSIDMGAAALDISIGSLADPRDVPGIAHFLEHMLFMGSTKYPGENEYSKFAHFFISPLLSPSSIGRELQAVHSEFESYLGQDSWHIFQVDKLTSDPEHPYSRFTIGNMESLRTTSNLCGIDIRQVLIDFYENEYSANRMSLAVLGNRKLTNVCVIDVSSTVKLDFETVFVLLKHHDLQLDDLFCAGDNPKLTKQF
;
A
#
# COMPACT_ATOMS: atom_id res chain seq x y z
N MET A 1 -18.52 24.58 2.69
CA MET A 1 -18.60 23.95 4.02
C MET A 1 -18.14 22.51 3.87
N TRP A 2 -17.27 22.05 4.77
CA TRP A 2 -16.73 20.69 4.75
C TRP A 2 -17.84 19.68 5.07
N ASN A 3 -17.84 18.56 4.36
CA ASN A 3 -18.75 17.46 4.57
C ASN A 3 -17.94 16.16 4.60
N TYR A 4 -18.17 15.32 5.60
CA TYR A 4 -17.48 14.05 5.77
C TYR A 4 -18.47 13.00 6.23
N ARG A 5 -18.17 11.73 5.99
CA ARG A 5 -19.01 10.61 6.42
C ARG A 5 -18.12 9.41 6.76
N GLY A 6 -18.44 8.65 7.80
CA GLY A 6 -17.81 7.35 8.06
C GLY A 6 -18.68 6.23 7.48
N LEU A 7 -18.07 5.30 6.74
CA LEU A 7 -18.76 4.18 6.10
C LEU A 7 -18.03 2.87 6.36
N GLU A 8 -18.78 1.79 6.49
CA GLU A 8 -18.29 0.41 6.39
C GLU A 8 -18.92 -0.25 5.16
N LEU A 9 -18.09 -0.65 4.20
CA LEU A 9 -18.51 -1.31 2.97
C LEU A 9 -18.90 -2.77 3.23
N SER A 10 -19.61 -3.41 2.29
CA SER A 10 -20.03 -4.81 2.42
C SER A 10 -18.89 -5.82 2.56
N ASN A 11 -17.67 -5.47 2.11
CA ASN A 11 -16.47 -6.28 2.25
C ASN A 11 -15.68 -6.00 3.55
N GLY A 12 -16.23 -5.19 4.45
CA GLY A 12 -15.61 -4.84 5.74
C GLY A 12 -14.60 -3.69 5.67
N MET A 13 -14.34 -3.12 4.49
CA MET A 13 -13.44 -1.97 4.37
C MET A 13 -14.07 -0.72 5.00
N LEU A 14 -13.27 -0.03 5.80
CA LEU A 14 -13.65 1.27 6.35
C LEU A 14 -13.36 2.36 5.32
N CYS A 15 -14.26 3.33 5.21
CA CYS A 15 -14.08 4.41 4.28
C CYS A 15 -14.57 5.76 4.81
N VAL A 16 -13.79 6.82 4.56
CA VAL A 16 -14.07 8.19 4.95
C VAL A 16 -14.02 9.11 3.74
N PRO A 17 -15.15 9.31 3.04
CA PRO A 17 -15.26 10.34 2.03
C PRO A 17 -15.33 11.73 2.68
N ILE A 18 -14.61 12.68 2.11
CA ILE A 18 -14.46 14.08 2.52
C ILE A 18 -14.73 14.95 1.30
N SER A 19 -15.61 15.92 1.45
CA SER A 19 -16.07 16.80 0.39
C SER A 19 -15.99 18.26 0.79
N HIS A 20 -15.38 19.08 -0.07
CA HIS A 20 -15.46 20.52 0.04
C HIS A 20 -15.53 21.17 -1.36
N PRO A 21 -16.52 22.04 -1.67
CA PRO A 21 -16.70 22.58 -3.03
C PRO A 21 -15.53 23.38 -3.59
N SER A 22 -14.66 23.92 -2.74
CA SER A 22 -13.45 24.67 -3.16
C SER A 22 -12.21 23.79 -3.31
N ILE A 23 -12.36 22.46 -3.26
CA ILE A 23 -11.26 21.54 -3.54
C ILE A 23 -11.04 21.53 -5.05
N ASP A 24 -9.87 21.98 -5.46
CA ASP A 24 -9.47 21.94 -6.88
C ASP A 24 -8.82 20.60 -7.25
N MET A 25 -8.66 19.72 -6.26
CA MET A 25 -7.74 18.60 -6.31
C MET A 25 -8.19 17.46 -5.40
N GLY A 26 -8.61 16.36 -6.00
CA GLY A 26 -8.95 15.16 -5.25
C GLY A 26 -7.72 14.55 -4.56
N ALA A 27 -7.92 13.84 -3.46
CA ALA A 27 -6.87 13.04 -2.83
C ALA A 27 -7.45 11.71 -2.34
N ALA A 28 -6.63 10.66 -2.24
CA ALA A 28 -7.08 9.41 -1.65
C ALA A 28 -5.93 8.63 -1.05
N ALA A 29 -6.12 8.11 0.17
CA ALA A 29 -5.15 7.29 0.88
C ALA A 29 -5.80 5.97 1.31
N LEU A 30 -5.08 4.86 1.14
CA LEU A 30 -5.51 3.54 1.59
C LEU A 30 -4.48 3.03 2.57
N ASP A 31 -4.89 2.87 3.82
CA ASP A 31 -4.13 2.15 4.83
C ASP A 31 -4.52 0.67 4.82
N ILE A 32 -3.54 -0.18 5.05
CA ILE A 32 -3.73 -1.62 5.25
C ILE A 32 -3.07 -1.92 6.59
N SER A 33 -3.83 -2.40 7.55
CA SER A 33 -3.35 -2.65 8.91
C SER A 33 -2.49 -3.92 9.00
N ILE A 34 -1.39 -3.94 8.25
CA ILE A 34 -0.31 -4.92 8.19
C ILE A 34 0.99 -4.19 7.83
N GLY A 35 2.11 -4.66 8.35
CA GLY A 35 3.43 -4.13 7.98
C GLY A 35 4.54 -5.11 8.32
N SER A 36 5.75 -4.59 8.43
CA SER A 36 7.00 -5.35 8.58
C SER A 36 7.08 -6.21 9.84
N LEU A 37 6.28 -5.95 10.88
CA LEU A 37 6.17 -6.82 12.05
C LEU A 37 5.58 -8.21 11.73
N ALA A 38 4.90 -8.34 10.59
CA ALA A 38 4.39 -9.61 10.09
C ALA A 38 5.33 -10.28 9.08
N ASP A 39 6.50 -9.70 8.80
CA ASP A 39 7.46 -10.32 7.89
C ASP A 39 7.82 -11.74 8.39
N PRO A 40 7.88 -12.73 7.48
CA PRO A 40 8.44 -14.03 7.77
C PRO A 40 9.87 -13.88 8.32
N ARG A 41 10.21 -14.67 9.35
CA ARG A 41 11.54 -14.58 9.99
C ARG A 41 12.68 -14.79 8.99
N ASP A 42 12.47 -15.64 8.00
CA ASP A 42 13.49 -16.02 7.00
C ASP A 42 13.61 -15.00 5.85
N VAL A 43 12.66 -14.07 5.73
CA VAL A 43 12.59 -13.09 4.64
C VAL A 43 12.23 -11.69 5.18
N PRO A 44 13.12 -11.07 5.98
CA PRO A 44 12.89 -9.73 6.51
C PRO A 44 12.85 -8.69 5.39
N GLY A 45 11.90 -7.75 5.49
CA GLY A 45 11.68 -6.70 4.50
C GLY A 45 10.65 -7.05 3.43
N ILE A 46 9.92 -8.17 3.54
CA ILE A 46 8.95 -8.59 2.51
C ILE A 46 7.76 -7.63 2.42
N ALA A 47 7.25 -7.11 3.55
CA ALA A 47 6.14 -6.15 3.52
C ALA A 47 6.52 -4.87 2.78
N HIS A 48 7.73 -4.36 3.06
CA HIS A 48 8.29 -3.20 2.37
C HIS A 48 8.54 -3.51 0.88
N PHE A 49 9.09 -4.68 0.56
CA PHE A 49 9.30 -5.05 -0.83
C PHE A 49 7.97 -5.23 -1.60
N LEU A 50 6.93 -5.75 -0.94
CA LEU A 50 5.60 -5.83 -1.53
C LEU A 50 5.05 -4.43 -1.86
N GLU A 51 5.25 -3.44 -0.99
CA GLU A 51 4.85 -2.06 -1.24
C GLU A 51 5.37 -1.55 -2.59
N HIS A 52 6.67 -1.73 -2.87
CA HIS A 52 7.25 -1.41 -4.18
C HIS A 52 6.58 -2.17 -5.32
N MET A 53 6.37 -3.47 -5.13
CA MET A 53 5.85 -4.37 -6.17
C MET A 53 4.38 -4.10 -6.52
N LEU A 54 3.57 -3.57 -5.62
CA LEU A 54 2.17 -3.23 -5.89
C LEU A 54 2.03 -2.17 -6.99
N PHE A 55 2.99 -1.24 -7.09
CA PHE A 55 2.97 -0.18 -8.10
C PHE A 55 3.53 -0.61 -9.47
N MET A 56 3.96 -1.87 -9.59
CA MET A 56 4.49 -2.46 -10.84
C MET A 56 3.40 -3.09 -11.73
N GLY A 57 2.19 -2.56 -11.65
CA GLY A 57 1.05 -2.96 -12.47
C GLY A 57 0.12 -3.97 -11.80
N SER A 58 -1.02 -4.16 -12.45
CA SER A 58 -2.11 -5.06 -12.04
C SER A 58 -2.58 -5.91 -13.22
N THR A 59 -3.36 -6.96 -12.97
CA THR A 59 -3.93 -7.80 -14.05
C THR A 59 -4.74 -6.99 -15.07
N LYS A 60 -5.52 -6.00 -14.61
CA LYS A 60 -6.35 -5.15 -15.48
C LYS A 60 -5.56 -4.02 -16.14
N TYR A 61 -4.51 -3.54 -15.48
CA TYR A 61 -3.66 -2.43 -15.91
C TYR A 61 -2.20 -2.84 -15.75
N PRO A 62 -1.62 -3.50 -16.76
CA PRO A 62 -0.27 -4.07 -16.66
C PRO A 62 0.84 -3.03 -16.80
N GLY A 63 0.51 -1.78 -17.16
CA GLY A 63 1.48 -0.70 -17.21
C GLY A 63 1.99 -0.35 -15.82
N GLU A 64 3.30 -0.16 -15.72
CA GLU A 64 3.94 0.34 -14.49
C GLU A 64 3.58 1.81 -14.28
N ASN A 65 3.50 2.25 -13.03
CA ASN A 65 3.24 3.66 -12.70
C ASN A 65 1.92 4.21 -13.26
N GLU A 66 0.94 3.35 -13.56
CA GLU A 66 -0.43 3.74 -13.92
C GLU A 66 -1.25 4.09 -12.68
N TYR A 67 -0.74 5.02 -11.91
CA TYR A 67 -1.28 5.39 -10.62
C TYR A 67 -2.73 5.88 -10.65
N SER A 68 -3.22 6.34 -11.82
CA SER A 68 -4.65 6.58 -12.11
C SER A 68 -5.52 5.34 -12.09
N LYS A 69 -4.96 4.22 -11.65
CA LYS A 69 -5.59 2.94 -11.37
C LYS A 69 -5.22 2.42 -9.98
N PHE A 70 -4.97 3.33 -9.01
CA PHE A 70 -4.57 3.05 -7.62
C PHE A 70 -5.29 1.87 -6.98
N ALA A 71 -6.63 1.80 -7.04
CA ALA A 71 -7.38 0.70 -6.45
C ALA A 71 -6.98 -0.68 -7.01
N HIS A 72 -6.60 -0.76 -8.29
CA HIS A 72 -6.26 -2.03 -8.95
C HIS A 72 -4.94 -2.63 -8.47
N PHE A 73 -4.03 -1.84 -7.91
CA PHE A 73 -2.81 -2.35 -7.29
C PHE A 73 -3.12 -3.22 -6.07
N PHE A 74 -4.19 -2.93 -5.35
CA PHE A 74 -4.58 -3.68 -4.15
C PHE A 74 -5.61 -4.77 -4.43
N ILE A 75 -6.28 -4.76 -5.58
CA ILE A 75 -7.27 -5.76 -5.98
C ILE A 75 -6.62 -6.97 -6.66
N SER A 76 -5.65 -6.74 -7.54
CA SER A 76 -5.04 -7.80 -8.34
C SER A 76 -3.66 -7.36 -8.86
N PRO A 77 -2.65 -7.22 -7.98
CA PRO A 77 -1.31 -6.82 -8.39
C PRO A 77 -0.70 -7.87 -9.32
N LEU A 78 0.12 -7.42 -10.27
CA LEU A 78 0.75 -8.32 -11.24
C LEU A 78 1.89 -9.13 -10.61
N LEU A 79 2.60 -8.53 -9.65
CA LEU A 79 3.80 -9.10 -9.00
C LEU A 79 4.74 -9.71 -10.05
N SER A 80 5.07 -8.90 -11.07
CA SER A 80 5.75 -9.38 -12.27
C SER A 80 7.18 -9.84 -11.96
N PRO A 81 7.60 -11.04 -12.43
CA PRO A 81 8.99 -11.48 -12.29
C PRO A 81 10.01 -10.50 -12.89
N SER A 82 9.62 -9.77 -13.94
CA SER A 82 10.50 -8.82 -14.64
C SER A 82 10.86 -7.60 -13.79
N SER A 83 10.00 -7.23 -12.83
CA SER A 83 10.16 -6.00 -12.04
C SER A 83 10.92 -6.25 -10.73
N ILE A 84 10.94 -7.49 -10.24
CA ILE A 84 11.61 -7.91 -8.98
C ILE A 84 13.03 -7.37 -8.89
N GLY A 85 13.85 -7.58 -9.93
CA GLY A 85 15.26 -7.21 -9.88
C GLY A 85 15.49 -5.70 -9.76
N ARG A 86 14.65 -4.88 -10.40
CA ARG A 86 14.75 -3.42 -10.31
C ARG A 86 14.25 -2.91 -8.97
N GLU A 87 13.09 -3.37 -8.54
CA GLU A 87 12.49 -2.89 -7.28
C GLU A 87 13.32 -3.33 -6.07
N LEU A 88 13.95 -4.50 -6.13
CA LEU A 88 14.87 -4.94 -5.08
C LEU A 88 16.15 -4.08 -5.03
N GLN A 89 16.60 -3.55 -6.18
CA GLN A 89 17.67 -2.55 -6.21
C GLN A 89 17.20 -1.21 -5.61
N ALA A 90 15.95 -0.81 -5.81
CA ALA A 90 15.38 0.39 -5.21
C ALA A 90 15.35 0.28 -3.67
N VAL A 91 14.79 -0.82 -3.14
CA VAL A 91 14.80 -1.13 -1.70
C VAL A 91 16.23 -1.13 -1.14
N HIS A 92 17.18 -1.70 -1.88
CA HIS A 92 18.58 -1.71 -1.45
C HIS A 92 19.17 -0.28 -1.38
N SER A 93 18.89 0.57 -2.37
CA SER A 93 19.35 1.96 -2.36
C SER A 93 18.71 2.79 -1.24
N GLU A 94 17.45 2.52 -0.88
CA GLU A 94 16.82 3.13 0.30
C GLU A 94 17.52 2.70 1.59
N PHE A 95 17.78 1.40 1.75
CA PHE A 95 18.59 0.90 2.86
C PHE A 95 19.97 1.58 2.95
N GLU A 96 20.67 1.73 1.82
CA GLU A 96 21.97 2.42 1.78
C GLU A 96 21.85 3.89 2.19
N SER A 97 20.76 4.56 1.82
CA SER A 97 20.51 5.96 2.20
C SER A 97 20.35 6.15 3.71
N TYR A 98 19.96 5.09 4.44
CA TYR A 98 19.80 5.11 5.90
C TYR A 98 21.11 4.89 6.65
N LEU A 99 22.13 4.30 6.00
CA LEU A 99 23.44 4.04 6.63
C LEU A 99 24.18 5.33 7.07
N GLY A 100 23.84 6.47 6.48
CA GLY A 100 24.41 7.77 6.86
C GLY A 100 23.64 8.50 7.95
N GLN A 101 22.55 7.94 8.47
CA GLN A 101 21.61 8.64 9.35
C GLN A 101 21.66 8.08 10.77
N ASP A 102 22.14 8.88 11.73
CA ASP A 102 22.28 8.45 13.12
C ASP A 102 20.94 8.06 13.77
N SER A 103 19.83 8.69 13.35
CA SER A 103 18.48 8.32 13.79
C SER A 103 18.16 6.86 13.46
N TRP A 104 18.58 6.38 12.28
CA TRP A 104 18.40 4.99 11.86
C TRP A 104 19.26 4.03 12.65
N HIS A 105 20.50 4.40 12.94
CA HIS A 105 21.37 3.59 13.79
C HIS A 105 20.81 3.45 15.20
N ILE A 106 20.33 4.55 15.80
CA ILE A 106 19.69 4.53 17.12
C ILE A 106 18.45 3.64 17.09
N PHE A 107 17.59 3.81 16.09
CA PHE A 107 16.38 2.99 15.93
C PHE A 107 16.70 1.49 15.79
N GLN A 108 17.70 1.13 14.99
CA GLN A 108 18.08 -0.27 14.83
C GLN A 108 18.73 -0.84 16.10
N VAL A 109 19.51 -0.06 16.86
CA VAL A 109 20.05 -0.48 18.17
C VAL A 109 18.93 -0.70 19.18
N ASP A 110 17.93 0.18 19.22
CA ASP A 110 16.75 0.02 20.10
C ASP A 110 16.01 -1.29 19.80
N LYS A 111 15.77 -1.59 18.52
CA LYS A 111 15.20 -2.86 18.07
C LYS A 111 16.06 -4.06 18.48
N LEU A 112 17.38 -4.02 18.25
CA LEU A 112 18.28 -5.14 18.57
C LEU A 112 18.48 -5.37 20.07
N THR A 113 18.24 -4.36 20.90
CA THR A 113 18.32 -4.47 22.37
C THR A 113 16.98 -4.81 23.03
N SER A 114 15.90 -4.85 22.25
CA SER A 114 14.59 -5.35 22.68
C SER A 114 14.56 -6.90 22.75
N ASP A 115 13.42 -7.47 23.16
CA ASP A 115 13.24 -8.92 23.23
C ASP A 115 13.48 -9.59 21.85
N PRO A 116 14.47 -10.50 21.71
CA PRO A 116 14.79 -11.15 20.44
C PRO A 116 13.66 -12.04 19.91
N GLU A 117 12.73 -12.49 20.76
CA GLU A 117 11.56 -13.26 20.30
C GLU A 117 10.42 -12.37 19.80
N HIS A 118 10.41 -11.10 20.22
CA HIS A 118 9.39 -10.14 19.80
C HIS A 118 9.64 -9.67 18.36
N PRO A 119 8.62 -9.59 17.47
CA PRO A 119 8.79 -9.18 16.08
C PRO A 119 9.46 -7.81 15.87
N TYR A 120 9.34 -6.91 16.86
CA TYR A 120 9.99 -5.60 16.85
C TYR A 120 11.51 -5.66 16.69
N SER A 121 12.18 -6.71 17.18
CA SER A 121 13.64 -6.82 17.09
C SER A 121 14.17 -7.09 15.68
N ARG A 122 13.28 -7.42 14.73
CA ARG A 122 13.65 -7.87 13.38
C ARG A 122 14.10 -6.71 12.49
N PHE A 123 14.90 -7.04 11.49
CA PHE A 123 15.19 -6.12 10.38
C PHE A 123 13.94 -5.97 9.50
N THR A 124 13.53 -4.74 9.21
CA THR A 124 12.22 -4.45 8.58
C THR A 124 12.31 -3.75 7.23
N ILE A 125 13.48 -3.21 6.89
CA ILE A 125 13.67 -2.44 5.64
C ILE A 125 13.83 -3.39 4.44
N GLY A 126 14.55 -4.50 4.62
CA GLY A 126 14.99 -5.32 3.50
C GLY A 126 16.21 -4.73 2.78
N ASN A 127 16.92 -5.57 2.05
CA ASN A 127 18.06 -5.22 1.21
C ASN A 127 18.42 -6.39 0.29
N MET A 128 19.45 -6.22 -0.55
CA MET A 128 19.95 -7.27 -1.44
C MET A 128 20.33 -8.56 -0.66
N GLU A 129 20.86 -8.44 0.55
CA GLU A 129 21.30 -9.59 1.34
C GLU A 129 20.12 -10.43 1.84
N SER A 130 19.10 -9.80 2.40
CA SER A 130 17.90 -10.48 2.92
C SER A 130 17.00 -11.01 1.80
N LEU A 131 16.65 -10.15 0.84
CA LEU A 131 15.63 -10.44 -0.17
C LEU A 131 16.16 -11.22 -1.39
N ARG A 132 17.50 -11.29 -1.58
CA ARG A 132 18.11 -12.02 -2.72
C ARG A 132 19.16 -13.02 -2.28
N THR A 133 20.24 -12.60 -1.63
CA THR A 133 21.37 -13.51 -1.32
C THR A 133 20.92 -14.64 -0.41
N THR A 134 20.39 -14.30 0.77
CA THR A 134 19.95 -15.24 1.80
C THR A 134 18.80 -16.10 1.29
N SER A 135 17.80 -15.45 0.67
CA SER A 135 16.64 -16.15 0.08
C SER A 135 17.07 -17.19 -0.95
N ASN A 136 17.98 -16.87 -1.87
CA ASN A 136 18.48 -17.83 -2.86
C ASN A 136 19.31 -18.97 -2.22
N LEU A 137 20.13 -18.67 -1.22
CA LEU A 137 20.90 -19.68 -0.48
C LEU A 137 19.99 -20.68 0.25
N CYS A 138 18.86 -20.21 0.76
CA CYS A 138 17.83 -21.02 1.41
C CYS A 138 16.85 -21.69 0.42
N GLY A 139 17.00 -21.47 -0.89
CA GLY A 139 16.08 -21.99 -1.91
C GLY A 139 14.67 -21.39 -1.86
N ILE A 140 14.53 -20.18 -1.32
CA ILE A 140 13.26 -19.47 -1.17
C ILE A 140 12.97 -18.70 -2.46
N ASP A 141 11.81 -18.96 -3.08
CA ASP A 141 11.31 -18.14 -4.17
C ASP A 141 10.64 -16.87 -3.62
N ILE A 142 11.38 -15.75 -3.68
CA ILE A 142 10.92 -14.46 -3.16
C ILE A 142 9.59 -14.01 -3.79
N ARG A 143 9.34 -14.38 -5.05
CA ARG A 143 8.10 -14.02 -5.73
C ARG A 143 6.92 -14.76 -5.14
N GLN A 144 7.10 -16.04 -4.84
CA GLN A 144 6.05 -16.84 -4.21
C GLN A 144 5.75 -16.29 -2.82
N VAL A 145 6.78 -15.91 -2.05
CA VAL A 145 6.59 -15.28 -0.74
C VAL A 145 5.81 -13.96 -0.85
N LEU A 146 6.07 -13.13 -1.86
CA LEU A 146 5.28 -11.92 -2.12
C LEU A 146 3.81 -12.22 -2.39
N ILE A 147 3.53 -13.21 -3.23
CA ILE A 147 2.16 -13.65 -3.55
C ILE A 147 1.46 -14.15 -2.30
N ASP A 148 2.12 -15.04 -1.55
CA ASP A 148 1.58 -15.62 -0.33
C ASP A 148 1.31 -14.53 0.72
N PHE A 149 2.23 -13.57 0.88
CA PHE A 149 2.04 -12.45 1.81
C PHE A 149 0.86 -11.57 1.39
N TYR A 150 0.74 -11.25 0.10
CA TYR A 150 -0.41 -10.50 -0.41
C TYR A 150 -1.73 -11.25 -0.16
N GLU A 151 -1.83 -12.51 -0.57
CA GLU A 151 -3.06 -13.30 -0.43
C GLU A 151 -3.50 -13.50 1.03
N ASN A 152 -2.54 -13.63 1.95
CA ASN A 152 -2.83 -13.84 3.37
C ASN A 152 -3.14 -12.54 4.13
N GLU A 153 -2.49 -11.44 3.78
CA GLU A 153 -2.53 -10.22 4.58
C GLU A 153 -3.38 -9.08 3.98
N TYR A 154 -3.51 -9.01 2.65
CA TYR A 154 -4.20 -7.92 1.96
C TYR A 154 -5.70 -8.24 1.79
N SER A 155 -6.45 -8.03 2.86
CA SER A 155 -7.91 -8.21 2.88
C SER A 155 -8.64 -6.91 3.19
N ALA A 156 -9.78 -6.68 2.52
CA ALA A 156 -10.59 -5.48 2.63
C ALA A 156 -10.99 -5.13 4.08
N ASN A 157 -11.24 -6.13 4.94
CA ASN A 157 -11.58 -5.91 6.35
C ASN A 157 -10.43 -5.35 7.21
N ARG A 158 -9.22 -5.26 6.65
CA ARG A 158 -8.03 -4.65 7.26
C ARG A 158 -7.67 -3.33 6.59
N MET A 159 -8.49 -2.86 5.66
CA MET A 159 -8.24 -1.68 4.87
C MET A 159 -9.08 -0.50 5.36
N SER A 160 -8.47 0.68 5.35
CA SER A 160 -9.12 1.96 5.63
C SER A 160 -8.81 2.96 4.52
N LEU A 161 -9.85 3.49 3.88
CA LEU A 161 -9.74 4.35 2.72
C LEU A 161 -10.26 5.76 3.04
N ALA A 162 -9.44 6.79 2.91
CA ALA A 162 -9.87 8.18 2.95
C ALA A 162 -9.90 8.76 1.53
N VAL A 163 -10.97 9.45 1.14
CA VAL A 163 -11.09 10.07 -0.19
C VAL A 163 -11.59 11.50 -0.06
N LEU A 164 -10.85 12.43 -0.62
CA LEU A 164 -11.12 13.86 -0.63
C LEU A 164 -11.50 14.32 -2.04
N GLY A 165 -12.55 15.13 -2.16
CA GLY A 165 -12.93 15.73 -3.44
C GLY A 165 -13.90 16.92 -3.29
N ASN A 166 -14.40 17.41 -4.42
CA ASN A 166 -15.33 18.55 -4.48
C ASN A 166 -16.79 18.16 -4.76
N ARG A 167 -17.07 16.86 -4.94
CA ARG A 167 -18.42 16.35 -5.20
C ARG A 167 -19.22 16.22 -3.92
N LYS A 168 -20.51 16.53 -3.97
CA LYS A 168 -21.41 16.40 -2.81
C LYS A 168 -21.55 14.94 -2.38
N LEU A 169 -21.40 14.68 -1.09
CA LEU A 169 -21.63 13.36 -0.51
C LEU A 169 -23.14 13.05 -0.53
N THR A 170 -23.56 12.09 -1.36
CA THR A 170 -24.92 11.55 -1.36
C THR A 170 -24.93 10.13 -0.79
N ASN A 171 -26.11 9.55 -0.55
CA ASN A 171 -26.22 8.18 -0.03
C ASN A 171 -25.71 7.09 -1.00
N VAL A 172 -25.42 7.48 -2.25
CA VAL A 172 -24.82 6.66 -3.30
C VAL A 172 -23.45 7.23 -3.68
N CYS A 173 -22.71 7.81 -2.73
CA CYS A 173 -21.32 8.13 -2.98
C CYS A 173 -20.54 6.82 -3.00
N VAL A 174 -20.53 6.21 -4.18
CA VAL A 174 -19.50 5.25 -4.60
C VAL A 174 -18.20 6.02 -4.50
N ILE A 175 -17.32 5.49 -3.65
CA ILE A 175 -16.02 6.08 -3.41
C ILE A 175 -15.09 5.43 -4.41
N ASP A 176 -14.50 6.31 -5.17
CA ASP A 176 -14.12 6.02 -6.50
C ASP A 176 -12.69 6.54 -6.63
N VAL A 177 -11.76 5.60 -6.55
CA VAL A 177 -10.40 5.89 -6.07
C VAL A 177 -9.37 5.60 -7.12
N SER A 178 -8.87 6.66 -7.77
CA SER A 178 -7.68 6.52 -8.59
C SER A 178 -6.88 7.82 -8.80
N SER A 179 -5.53 7.72 -8.75
CA SER A 179 -4.47 8.64 -9.29
C SER A 179 -3.39 9.33 -8.41
N THR A 180 -2.41 8.58 -7.86
CA THR A 180 -0.93 8.92 -7.75
C THR A 180 -0.28 9.77 -6.64
N VAL A 181 0.71 9.21 -5.92
CA VAL A 181 1.85 9.88 -5.23
C VAL A 181 3.11 9.00 -5.17
N LYS A 182 4.28 9.65 -5.11
CA LYS A 182 5.55 9.16 -4.53
C LYS A 182 5.72 9.71 -3.12
N LEU A 183 6.02 8.93 -2.08
CA LEU A 183 6.66 9.38 -0.83
C LEU A 183 7.09 8.19 0.06
N ASP A 184 8.05 8.47 0.94
CA ASP A 184 8.70 7.56 1.90
C ASP A 184 7.88 7.29 3.19
N PHE A 185 8.10 6.08 3.75
CA PHE A 185 7.87 5.56 5.11
C PHE A 185 6.48 5.10 5.61
N GLU A 186 6.43 3.79 5.91
CA GLU A 186 5.68 2.99 6.92
C GLU A 186 4.18 3.23 7.18
N THR A 187 3.47 3.99 6.37
CA THR A 187 2.00 3.95 6.27
C THR A 187 1.64 4.44 4.88
N VAL A 188 0.86 3.68 4.09
CA VAL A 188 0.56 4.03 2.70
C VAL A 188 -0.35 5.27 2.65
N PHE A 189 0.27 6.46 2.57
CA PHE A 189 -0.41 7.74 2.36
C PHE A 189 -0.31 8.15 0.89
N VAL A 190 -1.46 8.34 0.22
CA VAL A 190 -1.51 8.77 -1.19
C VAL A 190 -2.26 10.13 -1.29
N LEU A 191 -1.69 11.11 -2.00
CA LEU A 191 -2.12 12.53 -2.07
C LEU A 191 -2.13 13.09 -3.52
N LEU A 192 -3.25 13.05 -4.23
CA LEU A 192 -3.27 13.32 -5.67
C LEU A 192 -3.21 14.82 -6.00
N LYS A 193 -2.57 15.20 -7.12
CA LYS A 193 -2.64 16.55 -7.72
C LYS A 193 -3.09 16.52 -9.18
N HIS A 194 -4.38 16.73 -9.49
CA HIS A 194 -4.83 16.99 -10.87
C HIS A 194 -6.13 17.82 -10.95
N HIS A 195 -6.21 18.69 -11.97
CA HIS A 195 -7.28 19.70 -12.14
C HIS A 195 -8.55 19.21 -12.87
N ASP A 196 -8.54 18.02 -13.47
CA ASP A 196 -9.68 17.47 -14.24
C ASP A 196 -9.82 15.95 -14.04
N LEU A 197 -10.54 15.52 -12.99
CA LEU A 197 -10.93 14.12 -12.78
C LEU A 197 -12.46 14.00 -12.97
N GLN A 198 -12.89 13.21 -13.97
CA GLN A 198 -14.28 12.78 -14.15
C GLN A 198 -14.45 11.36 -13.58
N LEU A 199 -15.47 11.17 -12.75
CA LEU A 199 -15.71 10.00 -11.87
C LEU A 199 -16.48 8.83 -12.55
N ASP A 200 -16.45 8.74 -13.88
CA ASP A 200 -17.30 7.77 -14.61
C ASP A 200 -16.56 6.45 -14.99
N ASP A 201 -15.27 6.30 -14.68
CA ASP A 201 -14.37 5.25 -15.23
C ASP A 201 -13.97 4.11 -14.26
N LEU A 202 -14.74 3.89 -13.20
CA LEU A 202 -14.05 3.84 -11.91
C LEU A 202 -14.63 2.75 -10.98
N PHE A 203 -15.80 2.19 -11.35
CA PHE A 203 -16.14 0.75 -11.32
C PHE A 203 -17.02 0.40 -12.54
N CYS A 204 -16.89 -0.80 -13.12
CA CYS A 204 -17.86 -1.27 -14.11
C CYS A 204 -19.23 -1.36 -13.43
N ALA A 205 -20.24 -0.74 -14.05
CA ALA A 205 -21.64 -0.85 -13.65
C ALA A 205 -22.05 -2.33 -13.49
N GLY A 206 -22.05 -2.84 -12.25
CA GLY A 206 -22.29 -4.26 -11.99
C GLY A 206 -22.45 -4.57 -10.51
N ASP A 207 -21.52 -4.10 -9.67
CA ASP A 207 -21.54 -4.40 -8.24
C ASP A 207 -21.60 -3.10 -7.43
N ASN A 208 -22.81 -2.68 -7.07
CA ASN A 208 -23.00 -1.68 -6.02
C ASN A 208 -22.46 -2.26 -4.70
N PRO A 209 -21.34 -1.76 -4.14
CA PRO A 209 -20.94 -2.19 -2.79
C PRO A 209 -22.06 -1.78 -1.84
N LYS A 210 -22.74 -2.76 -1.26
CA LYS A 210 -23.84 -2.50 -0.33
C LYS A 210 -23.25 -1.88 0.93
N LEU A 211 -23.85 -0.79 1.41
CA LEU A 211 -23.47 -0.19 2.67
C LEU A 211 -23.93 -1.07 3.83
N THR A 212 -23.02 -1.42 4.73
CA THR A 212 -23.36 -2.24 5.91
C THR A 212 -23.70 -1.35 7.10
N LYS A 213 -22.94 -0.27 7.32
CA LYS A 213 -23.14 0.70 8.42
C LYS A 213 -22.69 2.11 8.03
N GLN A 214 -23.31 3.09 8.67
CA GLN A 214 -22.95 4.51 8.60
C GLN A 214 -22.65 4.99 10.02
N PHE A 215 -21.56 5.76 10.16
CA PHE A 215 -21.13 6.37 11.42
C PHE A 215 -21.11 7.89 11.31
#